data_AF-A0A2A3JFP1-F1
#
_entry.id   AF-A0A2A3JFP1-F1
#
_cell.length_a   1.000
_cell.length_b   1.000
_cell.length_c   1.000
_cell.angle_alpha   90.00
_cell.angle_beta   90.00
_cell.angle_gamma   90.00
#
_symmetry.space_group_name_H-M   'P 1'
#
loop_
_entity.id
_entity.type
_entity.pdbx_description
1 polymer ?
#
loop_
_entity_poly.entity_id
_entity_poly.type
_entity_poly.pdbx_seq_one_letter_code
_entity_poly.pdbx_strand_id
1 'polypeptide(L)'
;MITVQFTVRPGQGDPSGFDLGDMSVTGGLGTADSAGRTPDQGMMIYLSVTQLLDSLRAFLSGNGKTLTFTGVDTSFSLVFRRSKDGISVAFKDGIIARTASDELASAVLGAAESLSLTLPPGDPAAPDYADALAAFRPLVSRHEHGGGH
;
A
#
# COMPACT_ATOMS: atom_id res chain seq x y z
N MET A 1 14.73 0.71 -5.87
CA MET A 1 14.23 1.74 -4.93
C MET A 1 12.82 2.14 -5.33
N ILE A 2 11.85 1.62 -4.59
CA ILE A 2 10.45 2.01 -4.61
C ILE A 2 10.14 2.80 -3.34
N THR A 3 9.36 3.86 -3.48
CA THR A 3 8.86 4.69 -2.38
C THR A 3 7.35 4.68 -2.42
N VAL A 4 6.73 4.47 -1.27
CA VAL A 4 5.28 4.50 -1.09
C VAL A 4 4.96 5.56 -0.06
N GLN A 5 3.90 6.32 -0.28
CA GLN A 5 3.41 7.32 0.64
C GLN A 5 1.89 7.29 0.67
N PHE A 6 1.33 7.39 1.88
CA PHE A 6 -0.09 7.60 2.11
C PHE A 6 -0.30 8.89 2.88
N THR A 7 -1.31 9.66 2.53
CA THR A 7 -1.62 10.94 3.19
C THR A 7 -3.11 11.09 3.40
N VAL A 8 -3.51 11.72 4.51
CA VAL A 8 -4.89 12.15 4.74
C VAL A 8 -5.09 13.54 4.13
N ARG A 9 -6.21 13.75 3.43
CA ARG A 9 -6.55 15.08 2.90
C ARG A 9 -6.96 16.03 4.03
N PRO A 10 -6.53 17.30 4.01
CA PRO A 10 -6.94 18.27 5.03
C PRO A 10 -8.39 18.72 4.85
N GLY A 11 -8.99 19.28 5.90
CA GLY A 11 -10.27 20.00 5.81
C GLY A 11 -11.52 19.13 5.75
N GLN A 12 -11.46 17.89 6.24
CA GLN A 12 -12.57 16.92 6.20
C GLN A 12 -13.46 16.92 7.45
N GLY A 13 -13.13 17.74 8.46
CA GLY A 13 -13.80 17.76 9.75
C GLY A 13 -12.95 17.10 10.84
N ASP A 14 -13.62 16.47 11.80
CA ASP A 14 -12.96 15.67 12.84
C ASP A 14 -12.31 14.42 12.20
N PRO A 15 -11.03 14.12 12.51
CA PRO A 15 -10.35 12.97 11.93
C PRO A 15 -11.07 11.67 12.27
N SER A 16 -11.11 10.74 11.33
CA SER A 16 -11.82 9.48 11.47
C SER A 16 -11.26 8.38 10.54
N GLY A 17 -11.58 7.12 10.82
CA GLY A 17 -11.26 5.98 9.96
C GLY A 17 -11.86 6.04 8.55
N PHE A 18 -12.76 7.00 8.31
CA PHE A 18 -13.40 7.25 7.00
C PHE A 18 -12.75 8.40 6.23
N ASP A 19 -11.69 9.01 6.76
CA ASP A 19 -11.02 10.13 6.09
C ASP A 19 -10.56 9.74 4.70
N LEU A 20 -10.75 10.67 3.76
CA LEU A 20 -10.23 10.54 2.43
C LEU A 20 -8.74 10.89 2.41
N GLY A 21 -8.01 10.24 1.54
CA GLY A 21 -6.58 10.42 1.40
C GLY A 21 -6.09 10.02 0.04
N ASP A 22 -4.77 10.07 -0.08
CA ASP A 22 -4.06 9.83 -1.32
C ASP A 22 -2.95 8.81 -1.11
N MET A 23 -2.65 8.11 -2.20
CA MET A 23 -1.57 7.15 -2.32
C MET A 23 -0.65 7.59 -3.46
N SER A 24 0.65 7.66 -3.16
CA SER A 24 1.68 7.90 -4.14
C SER A 24 2.69 6.75 -4.12
N VAL A 25 3.01 6.22 -5.30
CA VAL A 25 4.02 5.18 -5.48
C VAL A 25 5.01 5.66 -6.52
N THR A 26 6.26 5.84 -6.12
CA THR A 26 7.34 6.27 -7.00
C THR A 26 8.36 5.16 -7.15
N GLY A 27 8.72 4.85 -8.40
CA GLY A 27 9.83 3.96 -8.72
C GLY A 27 10.71 4.55 -9.81
N GLY A 28 11.74 3.80 -10.21
CA GLY A 28 12.71 4.28 -11.20
C GLY A 28 12.16 4.50 -12.62
N LEU A 29 10.92 4.09 -12.91
CA LEU A 29 10.29 4.24 -14.23
C LEU A 29 9.13 5.25 -14.24
N GLY A 30 8.72 5.74 -13.08
CA GLY A 30 7.67 6.74 -12.97
C GLY A 30 7.00 6.79 -11.60
N THR A 31 5.96 7.62 -11.52
CA THR A 31 5.15 7.81 -10.33
C THR A 31 3.69 7.54 -10.64
N ALA A 32 3.03 6.80 -9.76
CA ALA A 32 1.59 6.66 -9.72
C ALA A 32 1.06 7.46 -8.55
N ASP A 33 0.22 8.45 -8.86
CA ASP A 33 -0.37 9.33 -7.86
C ASP A 33 -1.90 9.26 -7.96
N SER A 34 -2.57 9.19 -6.82
CA SER A 34 -4.04 9.24 -6.77
C SER A 34 -4.60 10.65 -6.77
N ALA A 35 -3.82 11.65 -6.33
CA ALA A 35 -4.25 13.04 -6.24
C ALA A 35 -4.22 13.73 -7.61
N GLY A 36 -4.96 14.83 -7.74
CA GLY A 36 -4.98 15.64 -8.96
C GLY A 36 -5.57 14.92 -10.18
N ARG A 37 -6.34 13.85 -9.95
CA ARG A 37 -7.05 13.12 -11.00
C ARG A 37 -8.37 13.81 -11.33
N THR A 38 -9.02 13.42 -12.43
CA THR A 38 -10.37 13.91 -12.76
C THR A 38 -11.32 12.72 -12.88
N PRO A 39 -12.34 12.62 -12.00
CA PRO A 39 -12.56 13.47 -10.82
C PRO A 39 -11.47 13.25 -9.75
N ASP A 40 -11.16 14.29 -8.96
CA ASP A 40 -10.11 14.25 -7.92
C ASP A 40 -10.68 13.67 -6.62
N GLN A 41 -11.15 12.42 -6.70
CA GLN A 41 -11.74 11.71 -5.57
C GLN A 41 -10.64 11.06 -4.74
N GLY A 42 -10.46 11.59 -3.53
CA GLY A 42 -9.66 10.93 -2.50
C GLY A 42 -10.27 9.59 -2.15
N MET A 43 -9.43 8.62 -1.80
CA MET A 43 -9.89 7.29 -1.40
C MET A 43 -10.09 7.25 0.11
N MET A 44 -11.02 6.43 0.61
CA MET A 44 -11.10 6.16 2.06
C MET A 44 -9.79 5.47 2.49
N ILE A 45 -8.84 6.25 3.03
CA ILE A 45 -7.43 5.87 2.96
C ILE A 45 -7.10 4.74 3.93
N TYR A 46 -7.67 4.76 5.13
CA TYR A 46 -7.46 3.70 6.12
C TYR A 46 -8.03 2.37 5.64
N LEU A 47 -9.26 2.36 5.10
CA LEU A 47 -9.86 1.15 4.52
C LEU A 47 -9.08 0.65 3.29
N SER A 48 -8.64 1.57 2.44
CA SER A 48 -7.86 1.26 1.24
C SER A 48 -6.50 0.64 1.59
N VAL A 49 -5.81 1.18 2.60
CA VAL A 49 -4.51 0.66 3.04
C VAL A 49 -4.68 -0.67 3.77
N THR A 50 -5.70 -0.84 4.61
CA THR A 50 -6.02 -2.15 5.22
C THR A 50 -6.27 -3.22 4.15
N GLN A 51 -7.07 -2.91 3.13
CA GLN A 51 -7.30 -3.83 2.01
C GLN A 51 -6.02 -4.12 1.22
N LEU A 52 -5.18 -3.09 0.98
CA LEU A 52 -3.89 -3.25 0.30
C LEU A 52 -2.98 -4.20 1.09
N LEU A 53 -2.85 -4.01 2.40
CA LEU A 53 -2.01 -4.84 3.26
C LEU A 53 -2.45 -6.30 3.21
N ASP A 54 -3.75 -6.59 3.36
CA ASP A 54 -4.26 -7.95 3.31
C ASP A 54 -4.04 -8.60 1.93
N SER A 55 -4.44 -7.90 0.86
CA SER A 55 -4.32 -8.40 -0.52
C SER A 55 -2.86 -8.61 -0.92
N LEU A 56 -1.98 -7.67 -0.56
CA LEU A 56 -0.56 -7.74 -0.84
C LEU A 56 0.10 -8.84 -0.01
N ARG A 57 -0.31 -9.04 1.26
CA ARG A 57 0.18 -10.14 2.09
C ARG A 57 -0.13 -11.50 1.47
N ALA A 58 -1.36 -11.69 1.03
CA ALA A 58 -1.79 -12.91 0.33
C ALA A 58 -1.00 -13.10 -0.98
N PHE A 59 -0.81 -12.03 -1.75
CA PHE A 59 -0.02 -12.05 -2.98
C PHE A 59 1.45 -12.38 -2.74
N LEU A 60 2.09 -11.82 -1.72
CA LEU A 60 3.50 -12.03 -1.40
C LEU A 60 3.77 -13.42 -0.78
N SER A 61 2.83 -13.93 0.01
CA SER A 61 2.96 -15.25 0.65
C SER A 61 2.53 -16.42 -0.25
N GLY A 62 1.69 -16.16 -1.25
CA GLY A 62 1.16 -17.18 -2.14
C GLY A 62 1.97 -17.40 -3.41
N ASN A 63 1.31 -17.96 -4.44
CA ASN A 63 1.87 -18.21 -5.77
C ASN A 63 1.14 -17.42 -6.88
N GLY A 64 0.34 -16.43 -6.50
CA GLY A 64 -0.39 -15.57 -7.43
C GLY A 64 0.55 -14.83 -8.37
N LYS A 65 0.25 -14.84 -9.68
CA LYS A 65 1.08 -14.15 -10.70
C LYS A 65 0.81 -12.65 -10.75
N THR A 66 -0.43 -12.25 -10.48
CA THR A 66 -0.88 -10.86 -10.56
C THR A 66 -1.80 -10.55 -9.39
N LEU A 67 -1.67 -9.36 -8.83
CA LEU A 67 -2.61 -8.74 -7.91
C LEU A 67 -3.03 -7.39 -8.50
N THR A 68 -4.33 -7.13 -8.53
CA THR A 68 -4.88 -5.81 -8.85
C THR A 68 -5.49 -5.24 -7.58
N PHE A 69 -5.01 -4.09 -7.17
CA PHE A 69 -5.55 -3.31 -6.07
C PHE A 69 -6.32 -2.11 -6.64
N THR A 70 -7.48 -1.80 -6.09
CA THR A 70 -8.24 -0.59 -6.38
C THR A 70 -8.61 0.07 -5.06
N GLY A 71 -8.29 1.35 -4.89
CA GLY A 71 -8.63 2.07 -3.68
C GLY A 71 -10.15 2.16 -3.45
N VAL A 72 -10.56 2.25 -2.19
CA VAL A 72 -11.97 2.38 -1.80
C VAL A 72 -12.46 3.77 -2.16
N ASP A 73 -13.63 3.84 -2.81
CA ASP A 73 -14.27 5.09 -3.26
C ASP A 73 -13.45 5.87 -4.32
N THR A 74 -12.57 5.18 -5.07
CA THR A 74 -11.77 5.81 -6.13
C THR A 74 -11.63 4.90 -7.36
N SER A 75 -11.22 5.49 -8.49
CA SER A 75 -10.79 4.77 -9.69
C SER A 75 -9.28 4.51 -9.73
N PHE A 76 -8.55 4.90 -8.67
CA PHE A 76 -7.13 4.62 -8.58
C PHE A 76 -6.87 3.14 -8.34
N SER A 77 -6.06 2.54 -9.21
CA SER A 77 -5.70 1.12 -9.14
C SER A 77 -4.23 0.89 -9.44
N LEU A 78 -3.62 -0.05 -8.73
CA LEU A 78 -2.26 -0.53 -8.95
C LEU A 78 -2.29 -2.02 -9.34
N VAL A 79 -1.38 -2.41 -10.24
CA VAL A 79 -1.22 -3.79 -10.65
C VAL A 79 0.17 -4.27 -10.27
N PHE A 80 0.22 -5.29 -9.42
CA PHE A 80 1.45 -5.96 -9.01
C PHE A 80 1.57 -7.26 -9.82
N ARG A 81 2.69 -7.46 -10.51
CA ARG A 81 2.95 -8.67 -11.30
C ARG A 81 4.25 -9.30 -10.86
N ARG A 82 4.23 -10.60 -10.58
CA ARG A 82 5.47 -11.38 -10.40
C ARG A 82 6.16 -11.52 -11.74
N SER A 83 7.43 -11.16 -11.76
CA SER A 83 8.37 -11.35 -12.85
C SER A 83 9.51 -12.26 -12.40
N LYS A 84 10.35 -12.67 -13.35
CA LYS A 84 11.59 -13.40 -13.07
C LYS A 84 12.53 -12.60 -12.17
N ASP A 85 12.50 -11.27 -12.32
CA ASP A 85 13.37 -10.32 -11.62
C ASP A 85 12.73 -9.69 -10.35
N GLY A 86 11.65 -10.28 -9.83
CA GLY A 86 10.94 -9.77 -8.64
C GLY A 86 9.50 -9.34 -8.94
N ILE A 87 9.10 -8.16 -8.45
CA ILE A 87 7.74 -7.63 -8.61
C ILE A 87 7.78 -6.39 -9.49
N SER A 88 6.96 -6.39 -10.54
CA SER A 88 6.65 -5.19 -11.32
C SER A 88 5.41 -4.53 -10.76
N VAL A 89 5.51 -3.24 -10.44
CA VAL A 89 4.38 -2.39 -10.07
C VAL A 89 4.01 -1.58 -11.29
N ALA A 90 2.75 -1.63 -11.67
CA ALA A 90 2.20 -0.93 -12.81
C ALA A 90 1.00 -0.08 -12.41
N PHE A 91 0.85 1.02 -13.11
CA PHE A 91 -0.27 1.95 -12.98
C PHE A 91 -0.74 2.32 -14.37
N LYS A 92 -2.06 2.18 -14.61
CA LYS A 92 -2.63 2.22 -15.96
C LYS A 92 -1.87 1.24 -16.89
N ASP A 93 -1.49 1.69 -18.08
CA ASP A 93 -0.78 0.89 -19.08
C ASP A 93 0.76 0.89 -18.91
N GLY A 94 1.30 1.47 -17.83
CA GLY A 94 2.75 1.63 -17.62
C GLY A 94 3.30 0.94 -16.39
N ILE A 95 4.49 0.35 -16.49
CA ILE A 95 5.28 -0.11 -15.34
C ILE A 95 5.97 1.11 -14.71
N ILE A 96 5.76 1.33 -13.42
CA ILE A 96 6.37 2.44 -12.66
C ILE A 96 7.58 1.99 -11.84
N ALA A 97 7.61 0.72 -11.44
CA ALA A 97 8.70 0.16 -10.64
C ALA A 97 8.93 -1.32 -10.95
N ARG A 98 10.19 -1.74 -10.82
CA ARG A 98 10.58 -3.14 -10.65
C ARG A 98 11.37 -3.21 -9.36
N THR A 99 10.96 -4.09 -8.45
CA THR A 99 11.45 -4.12 -7.07
C THR A 99 11.47 -5.54 -6.56
N ALA A 100 12.34 -5.82 -5.60
CA ALA A 100 12.28 -7.07 -4.85
C ALA A 100 11.02 -7.11 -3.96
N SER A 101 10.60 -8.31 -3.59
CA SER A 101 9.42 -8.53 -2.75
C SER A 101 9.56 -7.91 -1.36
N ASP A 102 10.75 -8.01 -0.78
CA ASP A 102 11.11 -7.42 0.52
C ASP A 102 11.12 -5.90 0.47
N GLU A 103 11.69 -5.32 -0.59
CA GLU A 103 11.76 -3.87 -0.77
C GLU A 103 10.34 -3.28 -0.94
N LEU A 104 9.46 -3.96 -1.69
CA LEU A 104 8.05 -3.58 -1.78
C LEU A 104 7.34 -3.68 -0.42
N ALA A 105 7.52 -4.80 0.29
CA ALA A 105 6.88 -5.00 1.58
C ALA A 105 7.34 -3.94 2.61
N SER A 106 8.64 -3.66 2.65
CA SER A 106 9.22 -2.65 3.53
C SER A 106 8.68 -1.25 3.23
N ALA A 107 8.64 -0.86 1.94
CA ALA A 107 8.11 0.45 1.54
C ALA A 107 6.63 0.62 1.89
N VAL A 108 5.80 -0.39 1.64
CA VAL A 108 4.36 -0.36 1.97
C VAL A 108 4.16 -0.35 3.49
N LEU A 109 4.90 -1.20 4.23
CA LEU A 109 4.79 -1.24 5.68
C LEU A 109 5.17 0.10 6.31
N GLY A 110 6.32 0.67 5.93
CA GLY A 110 6.76 1.96 6.49
C GLY A 110 5.78 3.10 6.19
N ALA A 111 5.20 3.13 4.99
CA ALA A 111 4.15 4.09 4.65
C ALA A 111 2.87 3.87 5.47
N ALA A 112 2.45 2.62 5.67
CA ALA A 112 1.26 2.27 6.43
C ALA A 112 1.43 2.56 7.93
N GLU A 113 2.62 2.35 8.48
CA GLU A 113 2.96 2.72 9.86
C GLU A 113 3.00 4.24 10.04
N SER A 114 3.46 5.00 9.04
CA SER A 114 3.38 6.46 9.11
C SER A 114 1.94 6.96 9.08
N LEU A 115 1.06 6.30 8.31
CA LEU A 115 -0.36 6.65 8.24
C LEU A 115 -1.11 6.31 9.54
N SER A 116 -0.73 5.23 10.25
CA SER A 116 -1.42 4.88 11.51
C SER A 116 -1.29 5.97 12.59
N LEU A 117 -0.23 6.77 12.54
CA LEU A 117 -0.01 7.90 13.45
C LEU A 117 -1.04 9.03 13.28
N THR A 118 -1.74 9.08 12.15
CA THR A 118 -2.77 10.10 11.89
C THR A 118 -4.17 9.64 12.30
N LEU A 119 -4.34 8.37 12.67
CA LEU A 119 -5.62 7.82 13.06
C LEU A 119 -5.93 8.12 14.54
N PRO A 120 -7.13 8.63 14.88
CA PRO A 120 -7.47 8.93 16.26
C PRO A 120 -7.43 7.71 17.19
N PRO A 121 -6.95 7.86 18.43
CA PRO A 121 -7.08 6.81 19.43
C PRO A 121 -8.56 6.58 19.76
N GLY A 122 -9.02 5.34 19.61
CA GLY A 122 -10.42 4.95 19.86
C GLY A 122 -11.32 4.97 18.61
N ASP A 123 -10.78 5.30 17.44
CA ASP A 123 -11.51 5.14 16.18
C ASP A 123 -11.85 3.66 15.93
N PRO A 124 -13.07 3.34 15.45
CA PRO A 124 -13.47 1.96 15.20
C PRO A 124 -12.61 1.24 14.14
N ALA A 125 -11.93 1.95 13.23
CA ALA A 125 -11.03 1.38 12.24
C ALA A 125 -9.63 1.10 12.80
N ALA A 126 -9.26 1.66 13.96
CA ALA A 126 -7.95 1.49 14.57
C ALA A 126 -7.59 0.02 14.87
N PRO A 127 -8.46 -0.82 15.46
CA PRO A 127 -8.12 -2.22 15.70
C PRO A 127 -7.90 -2.99 14.40
N ASP A 128 -8.76 -2.82 13.38
CA ASP A 128 -8.61 -3.49 12.08
C ASP A 128 -7.33 -3.07 11.36
N TYR A 129 -7.00 -1.78 11.40
CA TYR A 129 -5.77 -1.27 10.80
C TYR A 129 -4.52 -1.80 11.53
N ALA A 130 -4.55 -1.87 12.86
CA ALA A 130 -3.47 -2.41 13.67
C ALA A 130 -3.27 -3.91 13.44
N ASP A 131 -4.35 -4.68 13.31
CA ASP A 131 -4.29 -6.11 13.00
C ASP A 131 -3.69 -6.35 11.60
N ALA A 132 -4.11 -5.58 10.60
CA ALA A 132 -3.55 -5.65 9.25
C ALA A 132 -2.04 -5.34 9.23
N LEU A 133 -1.59 -4.32 9.95
CA LEU A 133 -0.16 -4.02 10.13
C LEU A 133 0.57 -5.19 10.80
N ALA A 134 0.04 -5.71 11.90
CA ALA A 134 0.64 -6.82 12.64
C ALA A 134 0.75 -8.10 11.78
N ALA A 135 -0.26 -8.38 10.96
CA ALA A 135 -0.27 -9.51 10.03
C ALA A 135 0.69 -9.33 8.85
N PHE A 136 0.97 -8.09 8.43
CA PHE A 136 1.86 -7.77 7.31
C PHE A 136 3.35 -7.75 7.72
N ARG A 137 3.67 -7.26 8.93
CA ARG A 137 5.04 -7.14 9.47
C ARG A 137 5.95 -8.35 9.26
N PRO A 138 5.52 -9.62 9.45
CA PRO A 138 6.37 -10.79 9.27
C PRO A 138 6.97 -10.95 7.86
N LEU A 139 6.38 -10.30 6.84
CA LEU A 139 6.89 -10.34 5.48
C LEU A 139 8.19 -9.55 5.29
N VAL A 140 8.41 -8.53 6.12
CA VAL A 140 9.65 -7.73 6.10
C VAL A 140 10.75 -8.43 6.92
N SER A 141 10.39 -9.12 8.00
CA SER A 141 11.34 -9.82 8.90
C SER A 141 11.85 -11.16 8.38
N ARG A 142 11.25 -11.76 7.34
CA ARG A 142 11.64 -13.09 6.82
C ARG A 142 13.05 -13.11 6.19
N HIS A 143 13.72 -11.97 6.02
CA HIS A 143 15.01 -11.91 5.33
C HIS A 143 16.25 -11.96 6.25
N GLU A 144 16.10 -12.03 7.57
CA GLU A 144 17.23 -12.23 8.51
C GLU A 144 17.57 -13.72 8.75
N HIS A 145 17.07 -14.66 7.94
CA HIS A 145 17.39 -16.09 8.09
C HIS A 145 17.33 -16.91 6.79
N GLY A 146 17.93 -16.38 5.72
CA GLY A 146 18.10 -17.05 4.43
C GLY A 146 19.55 -17.38 4.08
N GLY A 147 20.40 -17.64 5.07
CA GLY A 147 21.78 -18.07 4.87
C GLY A 147 22.16 -19.10 5.93
N GLY A 148 22.12 -20.38 5.58
CA GLY A 148 22.55 -21.42 6.51
C GLY A 148 22.13 -22.83 6.14
N HIS A 149 23.03 -23.48 5.40
CA HIS A 149 23.23 -24.93 5.21
C HIS A 149 22.24 -25.72 4.33
#